data_AF-A0AA39CUC9-F1
#
_entry.id   AF-A0AA39CUC9-F1
#
_cell.length_a   1.000
_cell.length_b   1.000
_cell.length_c   1.000
_cell.angle_alpha   90.00
_cell.angle_beta   90.00
_cell.angle_gamma   90.00
#
_symmetry.space_group_name_H-M   'P 1'
#
loop_
_entity.id
_entity.type
_entity.pdbx_description
1 polymer ?
#
loop_
_entity_poly.entity_id
_entity_poly.type
_entity_poly.pdbx_seq_one_letter_code
_entity_poly.pdbx_strand_id
1 'polypeptide(L)'
;MPSIPGPTTEGSKTWSSEHLFGDDNNSSETWKKIHTHLNSNEFRSAITTAFELPPGDNFTYHATASVNLGQVDAAIHAGRANGLHAWYVKSAPASVSTSTSTSDSLPEDGGNKKQQEETDRESSTIPGFPSLRIAGYPPTNDIQAYISIFDPTKSAANSLKSLSANAKKGSLRATVAEYLSSKRYLDPSIVVPKLKVPASSPKSSGGGQQNPALDFWAYSCLALEYAGPNADTALVPASHHMLPVYMHHFGCVVPSYEALQIIKNLSTSISTSRSNNNNNNSNNSSSSNISNSVLDMGSGNGYWTLMLRKLGVDAVAVDSGQSRWRTTWIPDTVVADGVQYLRRRSGCPDVAVLLLVYPIVGGEFTRKVIEAYAGSVIVVAGTQNGNGYTGFRDMMIDEYMAREKPDWEKVASVPLPSFAGKDDALFAFRRKKRDDVDKSIK
;
A
#
# COMPACT_ATOMS: atom_id res chain seq x y z
N MET A 1 31.63 6.82 16.49
CA MET A 1 30.61 6.08 15.72
C MET A 1 30.77 6.47 14.26
N PRO A 2 30.76 5.54 13.30
CA PRO A 2 30.72 5.93 11.89
C PRO A 2 29.47 6.76 11.65
N SER A 3 29.61 7.88 10.95
CA SER A 3 28.49 8.74 10.55
C SER A 3 27.47 7.89 9.79
N ILE A 4 26.23 7.90 10.26
CA ILE A 4 25.13 7.25 9.55
C ILE A 4 24.98 8.02 8.22
N PRO A 5 25.06 7.36 7.05
CA PRO A 5 24.81 8.03 5.79
C PRO A 5 23.41 8.67 5.84
N GLY A 6 23.27 9.87 5.29
CA GLY A 6 21.99 10.57 5.22
C GLY A 6 20.91 9.80 4.44
N PRO A 7 19.77 10.43 4.11
CA PRO A 7 18.95 9.90 3.02
C PRO A 7 19.84 9.65 1.81
N THR A 8 19.78 8.46 1.24
CA THR A 8 20.66 8.04 0.15
C THR A 8 19.95 7.15 -0.84
N THR A 9 20.42 7.15 -2.08
CA THR A 9 20.05 6.16 -3.08
C THR A 9 21.31 5.50 -3.65
N GLU A 10 21.39 4.17 -3.60
CA GLU A 10 22.49 3.40 -4.17
C GLU A 10 22.59 3.65 -5.69
N GLY A 11 23.77 4.07 -6.14
CA GLY A 11 24.05 4.47 -7.51
C GLY A 11 23.98 5.98 -7.76
N SER A 12 23.44 6.78 -6.83
CA SER A 12 23.46 8.24 -6.91
C SER A 12 24.39 8.85 -5.86
N LYS A 13 25.14 9.89 -6.25
CA LYS A 13 26.01 10.67 -5.34
C LYS A 13 25.37 11.98 -4.89
N THR A 14 24.31 12.40 -5.57
CA THR A 14 23.71 13.73 -5.44
C THR A 14 22.27 13.67 -4.95
N TRP A 15 21.64 12.49 -4.99
CA TRP A 15 20.25 12.33 -4.58
C TRP A 15 20.02 12.78 -3.15
N SER A 16 18.95 13.56 -2.99
CA SER A 16 18.44 14.03 -1.71
C SER A 16 16.92 14.00 -1.75
N SER A 17 16.27 13.62 -0.65
CA SER A 17 14.80 13.56 -0.58
C SER A 17 14.18 14.94 -0.81
N GLU A 18 14.90 15.98 -0.39
CA GLU A 18 14.54 17.38 -0.45
C GLU A 18 14.36 17.86 -1.89
N HIS A 19 15.04 17.26 -2.88
CA HIS A 19 14.85 17.61 -4.29
C HIS A 19 13.47 17.19 -4.83
N LEU A 20 12.79 16.26 -4.14
CA LEU A 20 11.41 15.85 -4.44
C LEU A 20 10.39 16.51 -3.53
N PHE A 21 10.82 17.28 -2.54
CA PHE A 21 9.91 17.86 -1.54
C PHE A 21 10.11 19.36 -1.28
N GLY A 22 11.08 19.98 -1.96
CA GLY A 22 11.39 21.39 -1.84
C GLY A 22 10.41 22.26 -2.61
N ASP A 23 10.25 23.49 -2.13
CA ASP A 23 9.47 24.54 -2.78
C ASP A 23 10.33 25.44 -3.69
N ASP A 24 11.60 25.08 -3.90
CA ASP A 24 12.52 25.84 -4.73
C ASP A 24 12.32 25.55 -6.24
N ASN A 25 12.88 26.42 -7.09
CA ASN A 25 12.75 26.29 -8.54
C ASN A 25 13.32 24.97 -9.07
N ASN A 26 14.38 24.46 -8.45
CA ASN A 26 15.01 23.21 -8.84
C ASN A 26 14.09 22.01 -8.57
N SER A 27 13.51 21.92 -7.38
CA SER A 27 12.57 20.85 -7.03
C SER A 27 11.32 20.91 -7.91
N SER A 28 10.81 22.11 -8.21
CA SER A 28 9.69 22.29 -9.14
C SER A 28 10.02 21.78 -10.55
N GLU A 29 11.23 22.06 -11.05
CA GLU A 29 11.67 21.62 -12.37
C GLU A 29 11.89 20.11 -12.44
N THR A 30 12.50 19.53 -11.41
CA THR A 30 12.64 18.07 -11.25
C THR A 30 11.27 17.40 -11.32
N TRP A 31 10.28 17.94 -10.60
CA TRP A 31 8.92 17.41 -10.62
C TRP A 31 8.24 17.50 -11.98
N LYS A 32 8.40 18.62 -12.70
CA LYS A 32 7.86 18.76 -14.06
C LYS A 32 8.46 17.71 -15.00
N LYS A 33 9.77 17.45 -14.89
CA LYS A 33 10.45 16.43 -15.69
C LYS A 33 9.94 15.02 -15.37
N ILE A 34 9.83 14.67 -14.09
CA ILE A 34 9.27 13.39 -13.65
C ILE A 34 7.87 13.19 -14.24
N HIS A 35 6.97 14.16 -14.08
CA HIS A 35 5.61 14.07 -14.62
C HIS A 35 5.59 14.02 -16.15
N THR A 36 6.49 14.72 -16.83
CA THR A 36 6.64 14.63 -18.29
C THR A 36 6.97 13.19 -18.70
N HIS A 37 7.93 12.55 -18.03
CA HIS A 37 8.28 11.15 -18.30
C HIS A 37 7.12 10.19 -18.00
N LEU A 38 6.46 10.33 -16.85
CA LEU A 38 5.31 9.48 -16.48
C LEU A 38 4.16 9.61 -17.50
N ASN A 39 3.85 10.84 -17.93
CA ASN A 39 2.80 11.08 -18.93
C ASN A 39 3.15 10.55 -20.33
N SER A 40 4.44 10.47 -20.65
CA SER A 40 4.95 9.89 -21.90
C SER A 40 5.18 8.37 -21.83
N ASN A 41 4.80 7.72 -20.72
CA ASN A 41 5.03 6.30 -20.47
C ASN A 41 6.52 5.89 -20.45
N GLU A 42 7.40 6.80 -20.01
CA GLU A 42 8.85 6.60 -19.92
C GLU A 42 9.27 6.26 -18.48
N PHE A 43 8.87 5.08 -17.98
CA PHE A 43 9.06 4.70 -16.58
C PHE A 43 10.53 4.74 -16.14
N ARG A 44 11.43 4.19 -16.97
CA ARG A 44 12.87 4.21 -16.69
C ARG A 44 13.38 5.65 -16.52
N SER A 45 13.02 6.55 -17.43
CA SER A 45 13.42 7.96 -17.38
C SER A 45 12.89 8.64 -16.13
N ALA A 46 11.61 8.39 -15.77
CA ALA A 46 11.01 8.92 -14.55
C ALA A 46 11.76 8.48 -13.29
N ILE A 47 12.08 7.18 -13.15
CA ILE A 47 12.86 6.67 -12.00
C ILE A 47 14.27 7.26 -11.99
N THR A 48 14.97 7.28 -13.13
CA THR A 48 16.34 7.83 -13.17
C THR A 48 16.38 9.31 -12.83
N THR A 49 15.36 10.08 -13.20
CA THR A 49 15.25 11.50 -12.85
C THR A 49 14.90 11.67 -11.37
N ALA A 50 13.91 10.94 -10.85
CA ALA A 50 13.48 11.06 -9.47
C ALA A 50 14.57 10.66 -8.46
N PHE A 51 15.42 9.72 -8.83
CA PHE A 51 16.46 9.16 -7.96
C PHE A 51 17.89 9.53 -8.38
N GLU A 52 18.02 10.46 -9.34
CA GLU A 52 19.29 10.97 -9.86
C GLU A 52 20.29 9.84 -10.20
N LEU A 53 19.78 8.84 -10.90
CA LEU A 53 20.56 7.66 -11.28
C LEU A 53 21.38 7.94 -12.54
N PRO A 54 22.59 7.38 -12.67
CA PRO A 54 23.47 7.63 -13.80
C PRO A 54 22.90 7.07 -15.11
N PRO A 55 23.23 7.70 -16.26
CA PRO A 55 22.98 7.11 -17.57
C PRO A 55 23.65 5.73 -17.66
N GLY A 56 22.86 4.68 -17.90
CA GLY A 56 23.37 3.30 -17.97
C GLY A 56 23.28 2.51 -16.66
N ASP A 57 22.59 3.02 -15.64
CA ASP A 57 22.29 2.26 -14.43
C ASP A 57 21.71 0.86 -14.74
N ASN A 58 22.32 -0.16 -14.12
CA ASN A 58 22.02 -1.57 -14.31
C ASN A 58 21.78 -2.31 -12.98
N PHE A 59 21.48 -1.57 -11.91
CA PHE A 59 21.16 -2.14 -10.61
C PHE A 59 20.06 -3.20 -10.73
N THR A 60 20.24 -4.32 -10.05
CA THR A 60 19.26 -5.39 -9.99
C THR A 60 18.42 -5.25 -8.74
N TYR A 61 17.14 -4.96 -8.93
CA TYR A 61 16.12 -4.91 -7.90
C TYR A 61 15.66 -6.31 -7.55
N HIS A 62 15.48 -6.58 -6.26
CA HIS A 62 15.07 -7.89 -5.76
C HIS A 62 13.78 -7.79 -4.94
N ALA A 63 12.79 -8.60 -5.29
CA ALA A 63 11.65 -8.90 -4.43
C ALA A 63 11.19 -10.33 -4.71
N THR A 64 9.97 -10.53 -5.22
CA THR A 64 9.50 -11.83 -5.75
C THR A 64 10.20 -12.21 -7.06
N ALA A 65 10.77 -11.24 -7.76
CA ALA A 65 11.58 -11.41 -8.97
C ALA A 65 12.84 -10.52 -8.89
N SER A 66 13.81 -10.82 -9.75
CA SER A 66 15.04 -10.02 -9.91
C SER A 66 15.00 -9.33 -11.27
N VAL A 67 15.06 -8.00 -11.29
CA VAL A 67 14.91 -7.19 -12.51
C VAL A 67 15.82 -5.97 -12.51
N ASN A 68 16.21 -5.47 -13.68
CA ASN A 68 16.76 -4.12 -13.84
C ASN A 68 15.76 -3.19 -14.53
N LEU A 69 16.03 -1.87 -14.55
CA LEU A 69 15.10 -0.89 -15.14
C LEU A 69 14.79 -1.15 -16.61
N GLY A 70 15.75 -1.63 -17.39
CA GLY A 70 15.53 -1.95 -18.82
C GLY A 70 14.55 -3.12 -19.01
N GLN A 71 14.64 -4.14 -18.16
CA GLN A 71 13.70 -5.27 -18.18
C GLN A 71 12.29 -4.85 -17.76
N VAL A 72 12.17 -3.95 -16.78
CA VAL A 72 10.87 -3.41 -16.38
C VAL A 72 10.23 -2.61 -17.50
N ASP A 73 11.01 -1.76 -18.16
CA ASP A 73 10.54 -0.95 -19.29
C ASP A 73 10.05 -1.86 -20.44
N ALA A 74 10.81 -2.91 -20.78
CA ALA A 74 10.39 -3.90 -21.77
C ALA A 74 9.09 -4.62 -21.37
N ALA A 75 8.92 -4.96 -20.09
CA ALA A 75 7.71 -5.59 -19.58
C ALA A 75 6.48 -4.66 -19.66
N ILE A 76 6.64 -3.37 -19.34
CA ILE A 76 5.58 -2.37 -19.50
C ILE A 76 5.15 -2.27 -20.97
N HIS A 77 6.11 -2.20 -21.90
CA HIS A 77 5.82 -2.10 -23.33
C HIS A 77 5.22 -3.37 -23.93
N ALA A 78 5.44 -4.54 -23.31
CA ALA A 78 4.81 -5.79 -23.71
C ALA A 78 3.29 -5.81 -23.42
N GLY A 79 2.81 -4.93 -22.54
CA GLY A 79 1.39 -4.77 -22.23
C GLY A 79 0.74 -6.08 -21.81
N ARG A 80 -0.35 -6.47 -22.49
CA ARG A 80 -1.12 -7.69 -22.17
C ARG A 80 -0.42 -8.99 -22.54
N ALA A 81 0.68 -8.95 -23.29
CA ALA A 81 1.38 -10.15 -23.75
C ALA A 81 1.77 -11.05 -22.57
N ASN A 82 1.69 -12.36 -22.78
CA ASN A 82 2.03 -13.38 -21.77
C ASN A 82 1.28 -13.23 -20.43
N GLY A 83 0.10 -12.58 -20.42
CA GLY A 83 -0.69 -12.39 -19.21
C GLY A 83 -0.11 -11.35 -18.23
N LEU A 84 0.82 -10.50 -18.67
CA LEU A 84 1.45 -9.49 -17.81
C LEU A 84 0.46 -8.48 -17.20
N HIS A 85 -0.74 -8.34 -17.77
CA HIS A 85 -1.83 -7.50 -17.27
C HIS A 85 -3.07 -8.30 -16.81
N ALA A 86 -2.94 -9.61 -16.57
CA ALA A 86 -4.05 -10.50 -16.21
C ALA A 86 -4.47 -10.36 -14.73
N TRP A 87 -4.93 -9.17 -14.32
CA TRP A 87 -5.29 -8.86 -12.93
C TRP A 87 -6.70 -9.29 -12.54
N TYR A 88 -7.60 -9.35 -13.50
CA TYR A 88 -8.99 -9.71 -13.27
C TYR A 88 -9.19 -11.12 -13.80
N VAL A 89 -9.29 -12.07 -12.88
CA VAL A 89 -9.33 -13.50 -13.19
C VAL A 89 -10.56 -14.14 -12.57
N LYS A 90 -10.99 -15.25 -13.15
CA LYS A 90 -12.02 -16.12 -12.59
C LYS A 90 -11.57 -17.57 -12.69
N SER A 91 -12.05 -18.40 -11.76
CA SER A 91 -11.87 -19.85 -11.87
C SER A 91 -12.56 -20.36 -13.14
N ALA A 92 -11.86 -21.23 -13.88
CA ALA A 92 -12.46 -21.94 -15.01
C ALA A 92 -13.56 -22.89 -14.49
N PRO A 93 -14.69 -23.02 -15.20
CA PRO A 93 -15.69 -24.01 -14.85
C PRO A 93 -15.06 -25.40 -14.89
N ALA A 94 -15.30 -26.22 -13.86
CA ALA A 94 -14.87 -27.60 -13.84
C ALA A 94 -15.41 -28.30 -15.10
N SER A 95 -14.53 -28.91 -15.89
CA SER A 95 -14.94 -29.71 -17.03
C SER A 95 -15.81 -30.86 -16.51
N VAL A 96 -17.12 -30.79 -16.76
CA VAL A 96 -18.01 -31.94 -16.58
C VAL A 96 -17.50 -33.02 -17.53
N SER A 97 -16.89 -34.06 -16.96
CA SER A 97 -16.46 -35.24 -17.69
C SER A 97 -17.70 -36.05 -18.07
N THR A 98 -18.39 -35.66 -19.14
CA THR A 98 -19.42 -36.51 -19.74
C THR A 98 -18.72 -37.61 -20.53
N SER A 99 -18.42 -38.69 -19.85
CA SER A 99 -18.05 -39.96 -20.48
C SER A 99 -19.33 -40.65 -20.96
N THR A 100 -19.68 -40.50 -22.23
CA THR A 100 -20.48 -41.51 -22.92
C THR A 100 -20.17 -41.52 -24.41
N SER A 101 -19.42 -42.54 -24.81
CA SER A 101 -19.23 -43.01 -26.17
C SER A 101 -20.53 -43.65 -26.71
N THR A 102 -20.99 -43.28 -27.92
CA THR A 102 -20.89 -44.10 -29.16
C THR A 102 -21.81 -43.57 -30.29
N SER A 103 -21.16 -43.40 -31.45
CA SER A 103 -21.57 -43.66 -32.85
C SER A 103 -22.74 -42.96 -33.56
N ASP A 104 -22.39 -42.50 -34.77
CA ASP A 104 -23.13 -42.42 -36.04
C ASP A 104 -24.19 -41.33 -36.26
N SER A 105 -23.83 -40.30 -37.06
CA SER A 105 -24.15 -40.20 -38.51
C SER A 105 -24.20 -38.74 -39.04
N LEU A 106 -23.33 -38.47 -40.04
CA LEU A 106 -23.41 -37.57 -41.21
C LEU A 106 -23.88 -36.08 -41.09
N PRO A 107 -23.54 -35.22 -42.08
CA PRO A 107 -23.09 -33.86 -41.84
C PRO A 107 -24.18 -32.81 -42.08
N GLU A 108 -24.26 -31.81 -41.20
CA GLU A 108 -24.89 -30.54 -41.54
C GLU A 108 -24.06 -29.33 -41.10
N ASP A 109 -23.95 -28.45 -42.09
CA ASP A 109 -23.55 -27.05 -42.14
C ASP A 109 -23.53 -26.29 -40.80
N GLY A 110 -22.38 -25.71 -40.45
CA GLY A 110 -22.19 -24.99 -39.19
C GLY A 110 -20.78 -24.45 -38.98
N GLY A 111 -20.15 -23.91 -40.03
CA GLY A 111 -18.90 -23.18 -39.92
C GLY A 111 -19.03 -21.94 -39.03
N ASN A 112 -17.99 -21.70 -38.21
CA ASN A 112 -17.66 -20.52 -37.39
C ASN A 112 -17.92 -20.51 -35.88
N LYS A 113 -18.88 -21.23 -35.28
CA LYS A 113 -19.08 -21.08 -33.81
C LYS A 113 -18.06 -21.82 -32.93
N LYS A 114 -17.68 -23.05 -33.28
CA LYS A 114 -16.73 -23.86 -32.48
C LYS A 114 -15.29 -23.33 -32.54
N GLN A 115 -14.82 -22.93 -33.72
CA GLN A 115 -13.48 -22.34 -33.86
C GLN A 115 -13.38 -20.99 -33.15
N GLN A 116 -14.43 -20.16 -33.21
CA GLN A 116 -14.46 -18.86 -32.53
C GLN A 116 -14.51 -19.01 -31.00
N GLU A 117 -15.25 -19.99 -30.47
CA GLU A 117 -15.21 -20.32 -29.04
C GLU A 117 -13.86 -20.91 -28.58
N GLU A 118 -13.18 -21.74 -29.38
CA GLU A 118 -11.85 -22.26 -29.04
C GLU A 118 -10.79 -21.15 -29.06
N THR A 119 -10.82 -20.25 -30.04
CA THR A 119 -9.91 -19.08 -30.09
C THR A 119 -10.18 -18.07 -28.97
N ASP A 120 -11.45 -17.86 -28.60
CA ASP A 120 -11.81 -17.00 -27.45
C ASP A 120 -11.44 -17.64 -26.10
N ARG A 121 -11.45 -18.98 -26.02
CA ARG A 121 -10.99 -19.73 -24.84
C ARG A 121 -9.47 -19.71 -24.70
N GLU A 122 -8.71 -19.86 -25.79
CA GLU A 122 -7.24 -19.76 -25.74
C GLU A 122 -6.79 -18.34 -25.41
N SER A 123 -7.40 -17.31 -26.03
CA SER A 123 -7.05 -15.90 -25.79
C SER A 123 -7.36 -15.39 -24.38
N SER A 124 -8.22 -16.10 -23.63
CA SER A 124 -8.56 -15.77 -22.23
C SER A 124 -7.81 -16.61 -21.20
N THR A 125 -6.92 -17.52 -21.62
CA THR A 125 -6.09 -18.31 -20.69
C THR A 125 -4.86 -17.54 -20.22
N ILE A 126 -4.39 -17.86 -19.01
CA ILE A 126 -3.17 -17.27 -18.45
C ILE A 126 -2.05 -18.31 -18.58
N PRO A 127 -0.91 -17.97 -19.22
CA PRO A 127 0.22 -18.88 -19.33
C PRO A 127 0.64 -19.44 -17.97
N GLY A 128 0.72 -20.77 -17.85
CA GLY A 128 1.06 -21.46 -16.60
C GLY A 128 -0.09 -21.66 -15.61
N PHE A 129 -1.28 -21.10 -15.85
CA PHE A 129 -2.44 -21.20 -14.95
C PHE A 129 -3.70 -21.69 -15.69
N PRO A 130 -3.78 -22.99 -16.05
CA PRO A 130 -4.88 -23.52 -16.87
C PRO A 130 -6.24 -23.49 -16.17
N SER A 131 -6.28 -23.36 -14.85
CA SER A 131 -7.49 -23.23 -14.05
C SER A 131 -8.06 -21.81 -14.00
N LEU A 132 -7.39 -20.81 -14.56
CA LEU A 132 -7.81 -19.40 -14.52
C LEU A 132 -8.17 -18.88 -15.91
N ARG A 133 -9.11 -17.94 -15.95
CA ARG A 133 -9.51 -17.20 -17.15
C ARG A 133 -9.51 -15.71 -16.88
N ILE A 134 -9.08 -14.91 -17.84
CA ILE A 134 -9.13 -13.45 -17.80
C ILE A 134 -10.60 -13.00 -17.88
N ALA A 135 -11.02 -12.20 -16.92
CA ALA A 135 -12.38 -11.67 -16.80
C ALA A 135 -12.57 -10.36 -17.59
N GLY A 136 -11.48 -9.71 -18.01
CA GLY A 136 -11.48 -8.53 -18.86
C GLY A 136 -10.41 -7.52 -18.45
N TYR A 137 -10.45 -6.35 -19.08
CA TYR A 137 -9.58 -5.22 -18.78
C TYR A 137 -10.42 -3.97 -18.52
N PRO A 138 -10.10 -3.16 -17.49
CA PRO A 138 -10.86 -1.97 -17.18
C PRO A 138 -10.59 -0.88 -18.21
N PRO A 139 -11.62 -0.15 -18.65
CA PRO A 139 -11.44 1.08 -19.43
C PRO A 139 -10.63 2.14 -18.67
N THR A 140 -9.92 3.02 -19.37
CA THR A 140 -9.09 4.08 -18.77
C THR A 140 -9.86 4.98 -17.80
N ASN A 141 -11.12 5.31 -18.09
CA ASN A 141 -11.95 6.12 -17.20
C ASN A 141 -12.28 5.41 -15.87
N ASP A 142 -12.32 4.08 -15.86
CA ASP A 142 -12.52 3.31 -14.64
C ASP A 142 -11.24 3.24 -13.80
N ILE A 143 -10.07 3.13 -14.45
CA ILE A 143 -8.76 3.26 -13.80
C ILE A 143 -8.61 4.63 -13.12
N GLN A 144 -8.92 5.71 -13.86
CA GLN A 144 -8.87 7.07 -13.33
C GLN A 144 -9.85 7.28 -12.17
N ALA A 145 -11.04 6.67 -12.23
CA ALA A 145 -11.99 6.72 -11.13
C ALA A 145 -11.45 6.02 -9.87
N TYR A 146 -10.76 4.88 -10.02
CA TYR A 146 -10.09 4.20 -8.90
C TYR A 146 -8.95 5.05 -8.30
N ILE A 147 -8.08 5.61 -9.14
CA ILE A 147 -7.00 6.52 -8.71
C ILE A 147 -7.58 7.69 -7.87
N SER A 148 -8.72 8.24 -8.29
CA SER A 148 -9.37 9.37 -7.61
C SER A 148 -9.88 9.10 -6.19
N ILE A 149 -9.94 7.84 -5.76
CA ILE A 149 -10.26 7.47 -4.37
C ILE A 149 -9.20 8.03 -3.42
N PHE A 150 -7.95 8.08 -3.87
CA PHE A 150 -6.80 8.46 -3.06
C PHE A 150 -6.37 9.92 -3.27
N ASP A 151 -7.17 10.71 -3.98
CA ASP A 151 -6.97 12.16 -4.13
C ASP A 151 -7.09 12.85 -2.75
N PRO A 152 -6.01 13.49 -2.24
CA PRO A 152 -6.00 14.08 -0.91
C PRO A 152 -6.98 15.25 -0.73
N THR A 153 -7.45 15.85 -1.84
CA THR A 153 -8.39 16.96 -1.83
C THR A 153 -9.85 16.50 -1.75
N LYS A 154 -10.10 15.20 -1.92
CA LYS A 154 -11.43 14.58 -1.92
C LYS A 154 -11.63 13.72 -0.68
N SER A 155 -12.90 13.43 -0.37
CA SER A 155 -13.22 12.45 0.66
C SER A 155 -13.19 11.07 0.02
N ALA A 156 -12.31 10.17 0.50
CA ALA A 156 -12.21 8.80 0.02
C ALA A 156 -13.57 8.06 0.10
N ALA A 157 -14.33 8.26 1.17
CA ALA A 157 -15.68 7.70 1.32
C ALA A 157 -16.64 8.16 0.21
N ASN A 158 -16.62 9.45 -0.16
CA ASN A 158 -17.47 9.97 -1.23
C ASN A 158 -16.95 9.56 -2.62
N SER A 159 -15.64 9.51 -2.82
CA SER A 159 -15.03 9.00 -4.06
C SER A 159 -15.39 7.53 -4.27
N LEU A 160 -15.36 6.71 -3.22
CA LEU A 160 -15.75 5.29 -3.28
C LEU A 160 -17.24 5.11 -3.59
N LYS A 161 -18.13 5.92 -2.97
CA LYS A 161 -19.55 5.96 -3.34
C LYS A 161 -19.74 6.34 -4.82
N SER A 162 -18.97 7.32 -5.30
CA SER A 162 -19.00 7.75 -6.70
C SER A 162 -18.43 6.69 -7.66
N LEU A 163 -17.46 5.89 -7.22
CA LEU A 163 -16.96 4.75 -7.98
C LEU A 163 -18.09 3.76 -8.26
N SER A 164 -18.87 3.42 -7.23
CA SER A 164 -20.03 2.52 -7.32
C SER A 164 -21.17 3.11 -8.15
N ALA A 165 -21.61 4.34 -7.85
CA ALA A 165 -22.79 4.96 -8.49
C ALA A 165 -22.67 5.12 -10.02
N ASN A 166 -21.45 5.24 -10.53
CA ASN A 166 -21.17 5.41 -11.96
C ASN A 166 -20.73 4.11 -12.64
N ALA A 167 -20.77 2.97 -11.94
CA ALA A 167 -20.40 1.68 -12.51
C ALA A 167 -21.54 1.08 -13.33
N LYS A 168 -21.22 0.53 -14.51
CA LYS A 168 -22.18 -0.29 -15.26
C LYS A 168 -22.38 -1.61 -14.50
N LYS A 169 -23.64 -2.08 -14.41
CA LYS A 169 -23.96 -3.36 -13.77
C LYS A 169 -23.13 -4.48 -14.39
N GLY A 170 -22.45 -5.26 -13.55
CA GLY A 170 -21.58 -6.37 -13.97
C GLY A 170 -20.22 -5.98 -14.54
N SER A 171 -19.84 -4.68 -14.54
CA SER A 171 -18.49 -4.28 -14.95
C SER A 171 -17.45 -4.57 -13.86
N LEU A 172 -16.17 -4.62 -14.24
CA LEU A 172 -15.06 -4.73 -13.29
C LEU A 172 -15.12 -3.62 -12.24
N ARG A 173 -15.39 -2.39 -12.64
CA ARG A 173 -15.57 -1.26 -11.72
C ARG A 173 -16.66 -1.51 -10.68
N ALA A 174 -17.78 -2.14 -11.05
CA ALA A 174 -18.82 -2.49 -10.09
C ALA A 174 -18.29 -3.49 -9.05
N THR A 175 -17.58 -4.53 -9.49
CA THR A 175 -16.99 -5.55 -8.59
C THR A 175 -15.94 -4.95 -7.64
N VAL A 176 -15.10 -4.03 -8.13
CA VAL A 176 -14.10 -3.33 -7.32
C VAL A 176 -14.79 -2.42 -6.30
N ALA A 177 -15.78 -1.62 -6.74
CA ALA A 177 -16.46 -0.69 -5.85
C ALA A 177 -17.22 -1.40 -4.74
N GLU A 178 -17.91 -2.50 -5.07
CA GLU A 178 -18.60 -3.36 -4.10
C GLU A 178 -17.62 -3.95 -3.10
N TYR A 179 -16.53 -4.55 -3.60
CA TYR A 179 -15.50 -5.16 -2.76
C TYR A 179 -14.88 -4.16 -1.78
N LEU A 180 -14.36 -3.03 -2.28
CA LEU A 180 -13.75 -2.00 -1.44
C LEU A 180 -14.74 -1.39 -0.44
N SER A 181 -16.00 -1.20 -0.84
CA SER A 181 -17.05 -0.69 0.06
C SER A 181 -17.35 -1.66 1.19
N SER A 182 -17.40 -2.96 0.90
CA SER A 182 -17.68 -4.01 1.89
C SER A 182 -16.60 -4.12 2.98
N LYS A 183 -15.34 -3.77 2.64
CA LYS A 183 -14.19 -3.84 3.54
C LYS A 183 -13.96 -2.54 4.33
N ARG A 184 -14.52 -1.42 3.85
CA ARG A 184 -14.27 -0.10 4.43
C ARG A 184 -15.03 0.07 5.75
N TYR A 185 -14.30 0.39 6.81
CA TYR A 185 -14.83 0.78 8.11
C TYR A 185 -14.00 1.92 8.69
N LEU A 186 -14.65 2.91 9.31
CA LEU A 186 -13.99 4.00 10.02
C LEU A 186 -14.86 4.41 11.21
N ASP A 187 -14.31 4.30 12.41
CA ASP A 187 -14.99 4.69 13.64
C ASP A 187 -15.36 6.19 13.62
N PRO A 188 -16.57 6.59 14.08
CA PRO A 188 -17.00 8.00 14.07
C PRO A 188 -16.08 8.96 14.84
N SER A 189 -15.26 8.47 15.79
CA SER A 189 -14.28 9.29 16.51
C SER A 189 -13.09 9.72 15.64
N ILE A 190 -12.86 9.04 14.51
CA ILE A 190 -11.74 9.32 13.62
C ILE A 190 -12.15 10.36 12.57
N VAL A 191 -11.53 11.52 12.65
CA VAL A 191 -11.77 12.63 11.72
C VAL A 191 -10.62 12.71 10.71
N VAL A 192 -10.97 12.59 9.43
CA VAL A 192 -10.04 12.76 8.30
C VAL A 192 -10.38 14.09 7.60
N PRO A 193 -9.58 15.16 7.80
CA PRO A 193 -9.79 16.40 7.08
C PRO A 193 -9.52 16.19 5.58
N LYS A 194 -10.06 17.06 4.72
CA LYS A 194 -9.61 17.16 3.33
C LYS A 194 -8.42 18.10 3.26
N LEU A 195 -7.50 17.83 2.33
CA LEU A 195 -6.41 18.75 2.08
C LEU A 195 -6.92 20.03 1.43
N LYS A 196 -6.62 21.18 2.05
CA LYS A 196 -6.92 22.50 1.49
C LYS A 196 -5.76 22.93 0.59
N VAL A 197 -6.03 23.03 -0.71
CA VAL A 197 -5.06 23.59 -1.68
C VAL A 197 -5.28 25.10 -1.77
N PRO A 198 -4.28 25.95 -1.48
CA PRO A 198 -4.40 27.40 -1.63
C PRO A 198 -4.72 27.79 -3.09
N ALA A 199 -5.62 28.75 -3.29
CA ALA A 199 -6.02 29.20 -4.63
C ALA A 199 -4.87 29.86 -5.43
N SER A 200 -3.79 30.28 -4.76
CA SER A 200 -2.60 30.91 -5.35
C SER A 200 -1.52 29.92 -5.77
N SER A 201 -1.67 28.62 -5.47
CA SER A 201 -0.71 27.60 -5.90
C SER A 201 -0.87 27.34 -7.41
N PRO A 202 0.20 27.48 -8.23
CA PRO A 202 0.16 27.03 -9.62
C PRO A 202 -0.43 25.60 -9.71
N LYS A 203 -1.32 25.33 -10.67
CA LYS A 203 -1.85 23.97 -10.90
C LYS A 203 -0.75 22.93 -11.19
N SER A 204 0.45 23.40 -11.53
CA SER A 204 1.67 22.64 -11.81
C SER A 204 2.69 22.61 -10.66
N SER A 205 2.43 23.32 -9.56
CA SER A 205 3.20 23.21 -8.31
C SER A 205 2.30 22.51 -7.30
N GLY A 206 2.68 21.32 -6.85
CA GLY A 206 1.91 20.51 -5.92
C GLY A 206 1.62 21.21 -4.59
N GLY A 207 0.64 22.11 -4.56
CA GLY A 207 0.06 22.73 -3.36
C GLY A 207 -0.75 21.74 -2.53
N GLY A 208 -0.49 20.45 -2.72
CA GLY A 208 -0.96 19.34 -1.91
C GLY A 208 0.18 18.70 -1.12
N GLN A 209 -0.11 17.70 -0.28
CA GLN A 209 0.92 16.89 0.36
C GLN A 209 1.59 16.09 -0.74
N GLN A 210 2.73 16.57 -1.22
CA GLN A 210 3.54 15.87 -2.22
C GLN A 210 3.78 14.44 -1.75
N ASN A 211 3.56 13.48 -2.65
CA ASN A 211 3.72 12.06 -2.38
C ASN A 211 4.20 11.37 -3.67
N PRO A 212 5.52 11.37 -3.95
CA PRO A 212 6.11 10.68 -5.10
C PRO A 212 5.62 9.25 -5.28
N ALA A 213 5.48 8.48 -4.20
CA ALA A 213 5.01 7.11 -4.30
C ALA A 213 3.58 7.02 -4.85
N LEU A 214 2.71 7.99 -4.53
CA LEU A 214 1.34 8.05 -5.03
C LEU A 214 1.28 8.42 -6.53
N ASP A 215 2.11 9.35 -6.99
CA ASP A 215 2.15 9.75 -8.40
C ASP A 215 2.69 8.61 -9.28
N PHE A 216 3.79 7.99 -8.85
CA PHE A 216 4.29 6.78 -9.48
C PHE A 216 3.23 5.66 -9.40
N TRP A 217 2.54 5.46 -8.28
CA TRP A 217 1.49 4.45 -8.21
C TRP A 217 0.33 4.71 -9.17
N ALA A 218 -0.10 5.96 -9.32
CA ALA A 218 -1.14 6.34 -10.28
C ALA A 218 -0.70 6.03 -11.72
N TYR A 219 0.55 6.34 -12.06
CA TYR A 219 1.16 5.89 -13.33
C TYR A 219 1.09 4.36 -13.47
N SER A 220 1.47 3.61 -12.44
CA SER A 220 1.46 2.15 -12.49
C SER A 220 0.08 1.57 -12.78
N CYS A 221 -0.99 2.21 -12.25
CA CYS A 221 -2.36 1.80 -12.52
C CYS A 221 -2.72 1.98 -14.00
N LEU A 222 -2.29 3.09 -14.62
CA LEU A 222 -2.54 3.35 -16.04
C LEU A 222 -1.69 2.45 -16.94
N ALA A 223 -0.39 2.35 -16.67
CA ALA A 223 0.54 1.56 -17.45
C ALA A 223 0.20 0.06 -17.43
N LEU A 224 -0.33 -0.44 -16.31
CA LEU A 224 -0.69 -1.85 -16.15
C LEU A 224 -2.18 -2.15 -16.32
N GLU A 225 -3.01 -1.19 -16.71
CA GLU A 225 -4.46 -1.38 -16.86
C GLU A 225 -5.15 -1.90 -15.59
N TYR A 226 -4.83 -1.31 -14.44
CA TYR A 226 -5.32 -1.72 -13.13
C TYR A 226 -6.29 -0.69 -12.53
N ALA A 227 -7.50 -1.13 -12.20
CA ALA A 227 -8.57 -0.30 -11.61
C ALA A 227 -8.92 -0.72 -10.18
N GLY A 228 -8.02 -1.40 -9.48
CA GLY A 228 -8.18 -1.80 -8.08
C GLY A 228 -8.61 -3.26 -7.88
N PRO A 229 -8.58 -3.73 -6.62
CA PRO A 229 -8.83 -5.12 -6.26
C PRO A 229 -10.32 -5.43 -6.20
N ASN A 230 -10.64 -6.70 -6.37
CA ASN A 230 -11.97 -7.28 -6.20
C ASN A 230 -11.87 -8.60 -5.40
N ALA A 231 -13.00 -9.29 -5.21
CA ALA A 231 -13.04 -10.54 -4.45
C ALA A 231 -12.11 -11.65 -4.98
N ASP A 232 -11.84 -11.65 -6.29
CA ASP A 232 -11.00 -12.65 -6.95
C ASP A 232 -9.51 -12.28 -6.98
N THR A 233 -9.11 -11.13 -6.43
CA THR A 233 -7.72 -10.67 -6.47
C THR A 233 -6.75 -11.64 -5.77
N ALA A 234 -7.22 -12.42 -4.78
CA ALA A 234 -6.41 -13.46 -4.15
C ALA A 234 -6.03 -14.61 -5.10
N LEU A 235 -6.72 -14.77 -6.24
CA LEU A 235 -6.39 -15.76 -7.27
C LEU A 235 -5.28 -15.30 -8.22
N VAL A 236 -4.91 -14.01 -8.18
CA VAL A 236 -3.90 -13.46 -9.10
C VAL A 236 -2.54 -14.08 -8.78
N PRO A 237 -1.92 -14.79 -9.74
CA PRO A 237 -0.81 -15.68 -9.41
C PRO A 237 0.55 -15.00 -9.30
N ALA A 238 0.69 -13.81 -9.88
CA ALA A 238 1.98 -13.14 -10.01
C ALA A 238 1.81 -11.61 -9.91
N SER A 239 2.94 -10.92 -9.77
CA SER A 239 3.00 -9.45 -9.76
C SER A 239 3.82 -8.97 -10.93
N HIS A 240 3.51 -7.77 -11.43
CA HIS A 240 4.28 -7.18 -12.52
C HIS A 240 5.75 -6.96 -12.12
N HIS A 241 6.66 -7.05 -13.09
CA HIS A 241 8.10 -6.80 -12.95
C HIS A 241 8.45 -5.39 -12.41
N MET A 242 7.48 -4.48 -12.40
CA MET A 242 7.65 -3.14 -11.85
C MET A 242 7.63 -3.12 -10.30
N LEU A 243 7.07 -4.13 -9.65
CA LEU A 243 6.95 -4.18 -8.18
C LEU A 243 8.31 -4.06 -7.44
N PRO A 244 9.37 -4.80 -7.78
CA PRO A 244 10.67 -4.68 -7.10
C PRO A 244 11.24 -3.24 -7.15
N VAL A 245 11.07 -2.54 -8.27
CA VAL A 245 11.53 -1.15 -8.42
C VAL A 245 10.77 -0.23 -7.46
N TYR A 246 9.44 -0.37 -7.39
CA TYR A 246 8.62 0.39 -6.44
C TYR A 246 9.01 0.10 -5.00
N MET A 247 9.15 -1.17 -4.64
CA MET A 247 9.49 -1.57 -3.28
C MET A 247 10.83 -0.96 -2.83
N HIS A 248 11.87 -1.08 -3.67
CA HIS A 248 13.21 -0.56 -3.35
C HIS A 248 13.27 0.96 -3.19
N HIS A 249 12.41 1.69 -3.90
CA HIS A 249 12.41 3.15 -3.92
C HIS A 249 11.39 3.78 -2.98
N PHE A 250 10.21 3.20 -2.78
CA PHE A 250 9.11 3.81 -2.02
C PHE A 250 8.60 2.95 -0.85
N GLY A 251 9.07 1.71 -0.72
CA GLY A 251 8.58 0.75 0.26
C GLY A 251 7.43 -0.12 -0.29
N CYS A 252 6.93 -1.03 0.53
CA CYS A 252 6.02 -2.10 0.09
C CYS A 252 4.61 -1.65 -0.28
N VAL A 253 4.12 -0.57 0.33
CA VAL A 253 2.76 -0.05 0.13
C VAL A 253 2.78 1.48 0.25
N VAL A 254 1.97 2.14 -0.58
CA VAL A 254 1.91 3.61 -0.64
C VAL A 254 1.07 4.16 0.50
N PRO A 255 1.56 5.14 1.29
CA PRO A 255 0.72 5.82 2.27
C PRO A 255 -0.29 6.75 1.56
N SER A 256 -1.58 6.51 1.75
CA SER A 256 -2.62 7.46 1.32
C SER A 256 -2.76 8.60 2.32
N TYR A 257 -3.31 9.73 1.85
CA TYR A 257 -3.61 10.86 2.73
C TYR A 257 -4.59 10.49 3.84
N GLU A 258 -5.65 9.72 3.52
CA GLU A 258 -6.60 9.21 4.51
C GLU A 258 -5.89 8.38 5.59
N ALA A 259 -4.98 7.48 5.20
CA ALA A 259 -4.24 6.66 6.14
C ALA A 259 -3.32 7.48 7.07
N LEU A 260 -2.58 8.46 6.51
CA LEU A 260 -1.71 9.34 7.31
C LEU A 260 -2.52 10.18 8.31
N GLN A 261 -3.70 10.68 7.92
CA GLN A 261 -4.59 11.42 8.81
C GLN A 261 -5.20 10.54 9.91
N ILE A 262 -5.56 9.29 9.60
CA ILE A 262 -6.01 8.32 10.60
C ILE A 262 -4.93 8.12 11.66
N ILE A 263 -3.68 7.86 11.24
CA ILE A 263 -2.55 7.68 12.17
C ILE A 263 -2.35 8.95 13.02
N LYS A 264 -2.39 10.14 12.42
CA LYS A 264 -2.26 11.41 13.15
C LYS A 264 -3.38 11.63 14.16
N ASN A 265 -4.63 11.33 13.80
CA ASN A 265 -5.77 11.44 14.71
C ASN A 265 -5.62 10.50 15.92
N LEU A 266 -5.21 9.26 15.67
CA LEU A 266 -5.00 8.26 16.71
C LEU A 266 -3.80 8.58 17.61
N SER A 267 -2.72 9.15 17.06
CA SER A 267 -1.53 9.52 17.84
C SER A 267 -1.74 10.74 18.75
N THR A 268 -2.64 11.66 18.37
CA THR A 268 -2.94 12.88 19.14
C THR A 268 -4.00 12.68 20.22
N SER A 269 -4.96 11.79 20.00
CA SER A 269 -6.07 11.53 20.94
C SER A 269 -5.62 11.02 22.33
N ILE A 270 -4.41 10.45 22.41
CA ILE A 270 -3.84 9.93 23.67
C ILE A 270 -3.05 11.02 24.42
N SER A 271 -2.35 11.90 23.71
CA SER A 271 -1.57 12.98 24.31
C SER A 271 -2.41 13.96 25.12
N THR A 272 -3.63 14.27 24.67
CA THR A 272 -4.58 15.12 25.40
C THR A 272 -5.16 14.46 26.65
N SER A 273 -5.37 13.14 26.63
CA SER A 273 -5.87 12.41 27.80
C SER A 273 -4.87 12.36 28.96
N ARG A 274 -3.57 12.33 28.67
CA ARG A 274 -2.50 12.37 29.69
C ARG A 274 -2.28 13.77 30.27
N SER A 275 -2.40 14.83 29.45
CA SER A 275 -2.23 16.21 29.91
C SER A 275 -3.31 16.62 30.94
N ASN A 276 -4.56 16.19 30.75
CA ASN A 276 -5.63 16.49 31.70
C ASN A 276 -5.50 15.79 33.06
N ASN A 277 -4.75 14.69 33.17
CA ASN A 277 -4.53 13.99 34.45
C ASN A 277 -3.36 14.56 35.27
N ASN A 278 -2.50 15.41 34.69
CA ASN A 278 -1.32 15.95 35.36
C ASN A 278 -1.46 17.39 35.86
N ASN A 279 -2.67 17.98 35.82
CA ASN A 279 -2.91 19.36 36.27
C ASN A 279 -2.98 19.56 37.80
N ASN A 280 -2.38 18.66 38.59
CA ASN A 280 -2.18 18.81 40.03
C ASN A 280 -0.72 18.50 40.42
N ASN A 281 0.27 19.23 39.91
CA ASN A 281 1.38 19.79 40.70
C ASN A 281 2.55 20.35 39.86
N SER A 282 2.92 21.58 40.27
CA SER A 282 4.26 22.18 40.23
C SER A 282 4.82 22.76 38.93
N ASN A 283 5.15 24.04 39.05
CA ASN A 283 6.16 24.76 38.29
C ASN A 283 7.53 24.06 38.41
N ASN A 284 8.09 23.61 37.28
CA ASN A 284 9.54 23.69 37.03
C ASN A 284 9.85 23.44 35.56
N SER A 285 10.83 24.20 35.05
CA SER A 285 11.18 24.28 33.64
C SER A 285 11.90 23.04 33.12
N SER A 286 11.78 22.88 31.79
CA SER A 286 12.83 22.37 30.89
C SER A 286 13.35 20.95 31.14
N SER A 287 12.49 19.96 30.90
CA SER A 287 12.90 18.77 30.15
C SER A 287 11.71 18.31 29.32
N SER A 288 11.70 18.71 28.05
CA SER A 288 10.77 18.18 27.06
C SER A 288 11.05 16.69 26.91
N ASN A 289 10.39 15.86 27.70
CA ASN A 289 10.29 14.43 27.43
C ASN A 289 9.54 14.30 26.10
N ILE A 290 10.29 14.23 25.00
CA ILE A 290 9.80 13.97 23.66
C ILE A 290 9.22 12.55 23.69
N SER A 291 7.93 12.45 23.98
CA SER A 291 7.20 11.19 23.86
C SER A 291 6.82 11.02 22.39
N ASN A 292 7.56 10.18 21.68
CA ASN A 292 7.26 9.85 20.28
C ASN A 292 5.81 9.36 20.17
N SER A 293 5.05 9.94 19.25
CA SER A 293 3.63 9.62 19.09
C SER A 293 3.40 8.36 18.24
N VAL A 294 4.35 8.03 17.35
CA VAL A 294 4.30 6.85 16.48
C VAL A 294 5.64 6.13 16.49
N LEU A 295 5.60 4.81 16.61
CA LEU A 295 6.74 3.91 16.41
C LEU A 295 6.49 3.07 15.16
N ASP A 296 7.21 3.38 14.08
CA ASP A 296 7.22 2.66 12.81
C ASP A 296 8.19 1.48 12.92
N MET A 297 7.65 0.28 13.12
CA MET A 297 8.39 -0.93 13.46
C MET A 297 8.52 -1.85 12.25
N GLY A 298 9.76 -2.16 11.87
CA GLY A 298 10.06 -2.72 10.56
C GLY A 298 9.90 -1.68 9.46
N SER A 299 10.38 -0.45 9.70
CA SER A 299 10.14 0.73 8.86
C SER A 299 10.72 0.64 7.44
N GLY A 300 11.55 -0.36 7.16
CA GLY A 300 12.22 -0.54 5.88
C GLY A 300 13.06 0.68 5.50
N ASN A 301 12.76 1.27 4.36
CA ASN A 301 13.44 2.49 3.88
C ASN A 301 12.98 3.80 4.55
N GLY A 302 12.01 3.75 5.47
CA GLY A 302 11.55 4.90 6.23
C GLY A 302 10.60 5.84 5.47
N TYR A 303 10.05 5.45 4.32
CA TYR A 303 9.15 6.32 3.54
C TYR A 303 7.88 6.73 4.32
N TRP A 304 7.25 5.78 5.02
CA TRP A 304 6.07 6.05 5.86
C TRP A 304 6.42 7.03 7.00
N THR A 305 7.55 6.81 7.67
CA THR A 305 8.07 7.72 8.69
C THR A 305 8.30 9.13 8.14
N LEU A 306 8.92 9.29 6.96
CA LEU A 306 9.09 10.59 6.31
C LEU A 306 7.73 11.27 6.07
N MET A 307 6.76 10.54 5.51
CA MET A 307 5.44 11.08 5.17
C MET A 307 4.64 11.50 6.41
N LEU A 308 4.76 10.76 7.52
CA LEU A 308 4.18 11.11 8.82
C LEU A 308 4.84 12.38 9.40
N ARG A 309 6.17 12.49 9.36
CA ARG A 309 6.92 13.66 9.84
C ARG A 309 6.56 14.92 9.05
N LYS A 310 6.41 14.83 7.72
CA LYS A 310 5.92 15.94 6.90
C LYS A 310 4.49 16.38 7.26
N LEU A 311 3.71 15.52 7.91
CA LEU A 311 2.39 15.86 8.45
C LEU A 311 2.45 16.42 9.88
N GLY A 312 3.65 16.61 10.44
CA GLY A 312 3.88 17.06 11.81
C GLY A 312 3.64 15.98 12.86
N VAL A 313 3.69 14.70 12.47
CA VAL A 313 3.61 13.58 13.41
C VAL A 313 5.02 13.25 13.90
N ASP A 314 5.20 13.20 15.21
CA ASP A 314 6.44 12.73 15.83
C ASP A 314 6.53 11.20 15.72
N ALA A 315 7.38 10.74 14.80
CA ALA A 315 7.50 9.33 14.40
C ALA A 315 8.96 8.88 14.46
N VAL A 316 9.17 7.70 15.07
CA VAL A 316 10.47 7.01 15.13
C VAL A 316 10.43 5.74 14.30
N ALA A 317 11.42 5.59 13.43
CA ALA A 317 11.66 4.40 12.63
C ALA A 317 12.58 3.42 13.36
N VAL A 318 12.18 2.16 13.42
CA VAL A 318 13.00 1.04 13.90
C VAL A 318 13.00 -0.05 12.84
N ASP A 319 14.19 -0.48 12.42
CA ASP A 319 14.34 -1.57 11.47
C ASP A 319 15.54 -2.44 11.84
N SER A 320 15.51 -3.72 11.46
CA SER A 320 16.61 -4.65 11.71
C SER A 320 17.71 -4.56 10.65
N GLY A 321 17.43 -3.94 9.50
CA GLY A 321 18.32 -3.90 8.34
C GLY A 321 18.40 -5.23 7.57
N GLN A 322 17.50 -6.19 7.84
CA GLN A 322 17.47 -7.48 7.14
C GLN A 322 17.21 -7.32 5.64
N SER A 323 16.32 -6.39 5.27
CA SER A 323 16.04 -6.06 3.87
C SER A 323 16.98 -4.95 3.41
N ARG A 324 17.59 -5.13 2.23
CA ARG A 324 18.35 -4.08 1.56
C ARG A 324 17.43 -3.27 0.65
N TRP A 325 17.40 -1.96 0.88
CA TRP A 325 16.66 -1.01 0.06
C TRP A 325 17.61 -0.24 -0.84
N ARG A 326 17.15 0.14 -2.03
CA ARG A 326 17.98 0.95 -2.93
C ARG A 326 18.00 2.40 -2.46
N THR A 327 16.84 2.91 -2.05
CA THR A 327 16.68 4.24 -1.47
C THR A 327 16.36 4.11 0.01
N THR A 328 16.97 4.96 0.84
CA THR A 328 16.61 5.20 2.23
C THR A 328 16.22 6.67 2.38
N TRP A 329 15.04 6.94 2.94
CA TRP A 329 14.42 8.27 2.96
C TRP A 329 14.73 9.10 4.18
N ILE A 330 15.17 8.47 5.26
CA ILE A 330 15.48 9.14 6.53
C ILE A 330 16.86 8.70 7.02
N PRO A 331 17.63 9.59 7.66
CA PRO A 331 18.98 9.28 8.13
C PRO A 331 19.03 8.58 9.49
N ASP A 332 17.91 8.56 10.22
CA ASP A 332 17.86 8.33 11.66
C ASP A 332 17.07 7.07 12.05
N THR A 333 16.95 6.10 11.13
CA THR A 333 16.38 4.78 11.45
C THR A 333 17.20 4.11 12.55
N VAL A 334 16.53 3.73 13.63
CA VAL A 334 17.18 2.98 14.72
C VAL A 334 17.36 1.54 14.28
N VAL A 335 18.61 1.11 14.12
CA VAL A 335 18.93 -0.28 13.76
C VAL A 335 18.81 -1.18 14.98
N ALA A 336 17.72 -1.96 15.06
CA ALA A 336 17.47 -2.88 16.17
C ALA A 336 16.48 -4.00 15.80
N ASP A 337 16.57 -5.13 16.50
CA ASP A 337 15.47 -6.09 16.54
C ASP A 337 14.26 -5.46 17.24
N GLY A 338 13.09 -5.52 16.59
CA GLY A 338 11.90 -4.82 17.06
C GLY A 338 11.37 -5.30 18.41
N VAL A 339 11.41 -6.62 18.65
CA VAL A 339 10.94 -7.21 19.91
C VAL A 339 11.89 -6.82 21.05
N GLN A 340 13.20 -6.87 20.81
CA GLN A 340 14.19 -6.41 21.78
C GLN A 340 14.09 -4.90 22.03
N TYR A 341 13.84 -4.10 20.99
CA TYR A 341 13.65 -2.66 21.11
C TYR A 341 12.52 -2.33 22.09
N LEU A 342 11.38 -3.01 21.95
CA LEU A 342 10.22 -2.87 22.83
C LEU A 342 10.54 -3.34 24.25
N ARG A 343 11.10 -4.55 24.42
CA ARG A 343 11.40 -5.11 25.75
C ARG A 343 12.33 -4.25 26.58
N ARG A 344 13.37 -3.67 25.96
CA ARG A 344 14.32 -2.76 26.65
C ARG A 344 13.68 -1.44 27.09
N ARG A 345 12.48 -1.13 26.59
CA ARG A 345 11.70 0.08 26.89
C ARG A 345 10.35 -0.23 27.52
N SER A 346 10.25 -1.39 28.19
CA SER A 346 9.04 -1.83 28.88
C SER A 346 7.79 -1.87 27.99
N GLY A 347 7.97 -2.19 26.70
CA GLY A 347 6.92 -2.23 25.70
C GLY A 347 6.50 -0.86 25.14
N CYS A 348 7.25 0.21 25.42
CA CYS A 348 6.97 1.57 24.98
C CYS A 348 5.55 2.05 25.36
N PRO A 349 5.17 2.04 26.65
CA PRO A 349 3.81 2.41 27.08
C PRO A 349 3.49 3.86 26.75
N ASP A 350 4.50 4.73 26.65
CA ASP A 350 4.33 6.15 26.35
C ASP A 350 4.09 6.44 24.86
N VAL A 351 4.39 5.49 23.97
CA VAL A 351 4.14 5.63 22.53
C VAL A 351 2.67 5.35 22.23
N ALA A 352 1.99 6.30 21.60
CA ALA A 352 0.56 6.20 21.31
C ALA A 352 0.23 5.13 20.26
N VAL A 353 0.99 5.09 19.16
CA VAL A 353 0.74 4.19 18.02
C VAL A 353 1.97 3.34 17.71
N LEU A 354 1.79 2.01 17.65
CA LEU A 354 2.69 1.10 16.96
C LEU A 354 2.22 0.93 15.51
N LEU A 355 3.05 1.32 14.54
CA LEU A 355 2.81 1.14 13.11
C LEU A 355 3.62 -0.06 12.60
N LEU A 356 2.96 -0.95 11.86
CA LEU A 356 3.56 -2.07 11.15
C LEU A 356 3.22 -1.94 9.66
N VAL A 357 4.22 -1.67 8.83
CA VAL A 357 4.04 -1.58 7.38
C VAL A 357 4.54 -2.86 6.72
N TYR A 358 3.62 -3.58 6.08
CA TYR A 358 3.85 -4.82 5.35
C TYR A 358 4.68 -5.84 6.17
N PRO A 359 4.26 -6.17 7.41
CA PRO A 359 5.06 -6.98 8.30
C PRO A 359 5.30 -8.37 7.71
N ILE A 360 6.50 -8.92 7.95
CA ILE A 360 6.87 -10.24 7.44
C ILE A 360 6.01 -11.35 8.06
N VAL A 361 5.78 -12.40 7.27
CA VAL A 361 5.02 -13.59 7.69
C VAL A 361 5.90 -14.58 8.48
N GLY A 362 7.21 -14.55 8.26
CA GLY A 362 8.15 -15.47 8.90
C GLY A 362 8.46 -15.13 10.37
N GLY A 363 8.83 -16.16 11.14
CA GLY A 363 9.49 -16.00 12.44
C GLY A 363 8.60 -15.53 13.61
N GLU A 364 7.27 -15.55 13.44
CA GLU A 364 6.29 -15.01 14.40
C GLU A 364 6.53 -13.53 14.75
N PHE A 365 7.17 -12.76 13.85
CA PHE A 365 7.53 -11.37 14.11
C PHE A 365 6.32 -10.53 14.52
N THR A 366 5.27 -10.54 13.70
CA THR A 366 4.03 -9.79 13.92
C THR A 366 3.41 -10.09 15.28
N ARG A 367 3.26 -11.38 15.60
CA ARG A 367 2.73 -11.83 16.91
C ARG A 367 3.57 -11.30 18.07
N LYS A 368 4.89 -11.53 18.04
CA LYS A 368 5.80 -11.15 19.12
C LYS A 368 5.87 -9.64 19.34
N VAL A 369 5.80 -8.85 18.27
CA VAL A 369 5.81 -7.40 18.35
C VAL A 369 4.50 -6.88 18.94
N ILE A 370 3.36 -7.40 18.50
CA ILE A 370 2.04 -7.06 19.09
C ILE A 370 1.99 -7.41 20.58
N GLU A 371 2.52 -8.57 20.97
CA GLU A 371 2.57 -9.01 22.37
C GLU A 371 3.52 -8.18 23.25
N ALA A 372 4.64 -7.73 22.69
CA ALA A 372 5.62 -6.94 23.42
C ALA A 372 5.19 -5.47 23.58
N TYR A 373 4.22 -4.99 22.80
CA TYR A 373 3.79 -3.60 22.81
C TYR A 373 2.79 -3.31 23.95
N ALA A 374 3.17 -2.36 24.82
CA ALA A 374 2.41 -1.97 26.00
C ALA A 374 1.51 -0.75 25.77
N GLY A 375 1.59 -0.11 24.59
CA GLY A 375 0.72 1.01 24.25
C GLY A 375 -0.71 0.57 23.90
N SER A 376 -1.44 1.48 23.23
CA SER A 376 -2.91 1.39 23.13
C SER A 376 -3.47 1.41 21.72
N VAL A 377 -2.65 1.74 20.71
CA VAL A 377 -3.07 1.69 19.30
C VAL A 377 -2.07 0.92 18.47
N ILE A 378 -2.56 -0.03 17.68
CA ILE A 378 -1.79 -0.75 16.68
C ILE A 378 -2.37 -0.40 15.31
N VAL A 379 -1.51 0.00 14.38
CA VAL A 379 -1.85 0.24 12.99
C VAL A 379 -1.05 -0.69 12.11
N VAL A 380 -1.72 -1.37 11.19
CA VAL A 380 -1.09 -2.29 10.23
C VAL A 380 -1.48 -1.87 8.82
N ALA A 381 -0.50 -1.54 7.99
CA ALA A 381 -0.66 -1.35 6.56
C ALA A 381 -0.21 -2.63 5.85
N GLY A 382 -1.10 -3.36 5.20
CA GLY A 382 -0.78 -4.66 4.60
C GLY A 382 -1.93 -5.21 3.77
N THR A 383 -1.87 -6.48 3.42
CA THR A 383 -2.90 -7.10 2.57
C THR A 383 -4.21 -7.32 3.32
N GLN A 384 -5.35 -7.17 2.63
CA GLN A 384 -6.71 -7.36 3.17
C GLN A 384 -7.46 -8.56 2.55
N ASN A 385 -6.71 -9.48 1.95
CA ASN A 385 -7.20 -10.76 1.47
C ASN A 385 -6.29 -11.92 1.93
N GLY A 386 -6.74 -13.15 1.70
CA GLY A 386 -6.06 -14.37 2.17
C GLY A 386 -4.83 -14.79 1.35
N ASN A 387 -4.12 -13.87 0.71
CA ASN A 387 -2.93 -14.22 -0.10
C ASN A 387 -1.70 -14.63 0.75
N GLY A 388 -1.72 -14.34 2.06
CA GLY A 388 -0.66 -14.70 2.99
C GLY A 388 0.66 -13.96 2.77
N TYR A 389 0.65 -12.74 2.22
CA TYR A 389 1.88 -11.94 2.01
C TYR A 389 2.28 -11.09 3.22
N THR A 390 1.35 -10.76 4.11
CA THR A 390 1.62 -9.86 5.24
C THR A 390 1.17 -10.43 6.58
N GLY A 391 2.07 -10.37 7.55
CA GLY A 391 1.79 -10.63 8.96
C GLY A 391 1.70 -12.11 9.31
N PHE A 392 0.77 -12.83 8.66
CA PHE A 392 0.51 -14.26 8.86
C PHE A 392 0.29 -14.95 7.51
N ARG A 393 0.59 -16.24 7.45
CA ARG A 393 0.52 -17.03 6.20
C ARG A 393 -0.92 -17.42 5.86
N ASP A 394 -1.70 -17.72 6.89
CA ASP A 394 -2.96 -18.45 6.85
C ASP A 394 -4.13 -17.65 7.44
N MET A 395 -3.92 -16.36 7.72
CA MET A 395 -4.89 -15.52 8.41
C MET A 395 -4.64 -14.04 8.12
N MET A 396 -5.70 -13.24 8.05
CA MET A 396 -5.59 -11.79 7.94
C MET A 396 -5.34 -11.16 9.32
N ILE A 397 -4.74 -9.96 9.36
CA ILE A 397 -4.45 -9.28 10.62
C ILE A 397 -5.71 -8.98 11.45
N ASP A 398 -6.83 -8.64 10.80
CA ASP A 398 -8.07 -8.33 11.53
C ASP A 398 -8.77 -9.57 12.07
N GLU A 399 -8.67 -10.71 11.37
CA GLU A 399 -9.06 -12.02 11.89
C GLU A 399 -8.23 -12.41 13.11
N TYR A 400 -6.90 -12.21 13.04
CA TYR A 400 -5.99 -12.45 14.16
C TYR A 400 -6.36 -11.58 15.37
N MET A 401 -6.52 -10.27 15.18
CA MET A 401 -6.85 -9.35 16.26
C MET A 401 -8.21 -9.67 16.88
N ALA A 402 -9.22 -10.00 16.06
CA ALA A 402 -10.54 -10.37 16.57
C ALA A 402 -10.53 -11.68 17.38
N ARG A 403 -9.75 -12.68 16.96
CA ARG A 403 -9.71 -13.99 17.59
C ARG A 403 -8.78 -14.05 18.81
N GLU A 404 -7.60 -13.47 18.70
CA GLU A 404 -6.49 -13.67 19.66
C GLU A 404 -6.30 -12.47 20.61
N LYS A 405 -6.95 -11.33 20.33
CA LYS A 405 -6.79 -10.07 21.09
C LYS A 405 -8.17 -9.46 21.42
N PRO A 406 -9.02 -10.16 22.21
CA PRO A 406 -10.40 -9.72 22.51
C PRO A 406 -10.49 -8.40 23.29
N ASP A 407 -9.39 -8.01 23.94
CA ASP A 407 -9.18 -6.73 24.62
C ASP A 407 -8.86 -5.57 23.65
N TRP A 408 -8.87 -5.82 22.34
CA TRP A 408 -8.72 -4.82 21.29
C TRP A 408 -9.98 -4.73 20.44
N GLU A 409 -10.23 -3.55 19.89
CA GLU A 409 -11.31 -3.26 18.96
C GLU A 409 -10.74 -2.69 17.66
N LYS A 410 -11.28 -3.13 16.51
CA LYS A 410 -10.96 -2.51 15.21
C LYS A 410 -11.67 -1.16 15.14
N VAL A 411 -10.91 -0.09 14.89
CA VAL A 411 -11.42 1.29 14.77
C VAL A 411 -11.28 1.85 13.35
N ALA A 412 -10.44 1.26 12.51
CA ALA A 412 -10.38 1.59 11.09
C ALA A 412 -9.99 0.37 10.23
N SER A 413 -10.51 0.36 9.00
CA SER A 413 -10.17 -0.52 7.89
C SER A 413 -10.42 0.28 6.61
N VAL A 414 -9.39 0.88 6.01
CA VAL A 414 -9.54 1.69 4.80
C VAL A 414 -8.64 1.19 3.68
N PRO A 415 -9.07 1.23 2.41
CA PRO A 415 -8.23 0.79 1.31
C PRO A 415 -6.96 1.64 1.20
N LEU A 416 -5.88 1.01 0.76
CA LEU A 416 -4.64 1.67 0.38
C LEU A 416 -4.43 1.59 -1.15
N PRO A 417 -3.61 2.49 -1.72
CA PRO A 417 -3.23 2.43 -3.12
C PRO A 417 -2.46 1.13 -3.37
N SER A 418 -3.19 0.12 -3.87
CA SER A 418 -2.66 -1.24 -4.03
C SER A 418 -1.90 -1.36 -5.34
N PHE A 419 -0.76 -2.06 -5.34
CA PHE A 419 -0.08 -2.41 -6.60
C PHE A 419 -0.97 -3.34 -7.45
N ALA A 420 -0.75 -3.39 -8.76
CA ALA A 420 -1.56 -4.24 -9.65
C ALA A 420 -1.54 -5.72 -9.20
N GLY A 421 -2.73 -6.30 -9.04
CA GLY A 421 -2.91 -7.65 -8.51
C GLY A 421 -2.69 -7.80 -7.00
N LYS A 422 -2.53 -6.69 -6.26
CA LYS A 422 -2.50 -6.66 -4.78
C LYS A 422 -3.76 -6.01 -4.24
N ASP A 423 -3.97 -6.25 -2.96
CA ASP A 423 -5.16 -5.79 -2.24
C ASP A 423 -4.74 -5.36 -0.84
N ASP A 424 -4.41 -4.07 -0.73
CA ASP A 424 -3.78 -3.49 0.44
C ASP A 424 -4.75 -2.56 1.19
N ALA A 425 -4.67 -2.56 2.52
CA ALA A 425 -5.47 -1.72 3.40
C ALA A 425 -4.69 -1.29 4.65
N LEU A 426 -5.21 -0.26 5.29
CA LEU A 426 -4.82 0.17 6.62
C LEU A 426 -5.84 -0.36 7.62
N PHE A 427 -5.38 -1.17 8.57
CA PHE A 427 -6.14 -1.59 9.74
C PHE A 427 -5.65 -0.81 10.96
N ALA A 428 -6.57 -0.32 11.78
CA ALA A 428 -6.23 0.27 13.07
C ALA A 428 -7.05 -0.39 14.18
N PHE A 429 -6.38 -0.72 15.27
CA PHE A 429 -6.94 -1.35 16.45
C PHE A 429 -6.61 -0.52 17.67
N ARG A 430 -7.58 -0.36 18.56
CA ARG A 430 -7.44 0.33 19.84
C ARG A 430 -7.68 -0.65 20.98
N ARG A 431 -6.89 -0.57 22.04
CA ARG A 431 -7.13 -1.35 23.25
C ARG A 431 -8.41 -0.82 23.95
N LYS A 432 -9.31 -1.72 24.33
CA LYS A 432 -10.54 -1.39 25.06
C LYS A 432 -10.19 -0.81 26.43
N LYS A 433 -11.03 0.10 26.94
CA LYS A 433 -10.91 0.56 28.33
C LYS A 433 -11.29 -0.60 29.26
N ARG A 434 -10.67 -0.68 30.44
CA ARG A 434 -10.89 -1.79 31.39
C ARG A 434 -12.37 -1.98 31.75
N ASP A 435 -13.13 -0.89 31.86
CA ASP A 435 -14.57 -0.93 32.19
C ASP A 435 -15.45 -1.55 31.09
N ASP A 436 -14.98 -1.58 29.84
CA ASP A 436 -15.72 -2.15 28.71
C ASP A 436 -15.48 -3.66 28.57
N VAL A 437 -14.38 -4.18 29.12
CA VAL A 437 -14.06 -5.62 29.13
C VAL A 437 -14.98 -6.36 30.10
N ASP A 438 -15.21 -5.80 31.30
CA ASP A 438 -16.07 -6.40 32.34
C ASP A 438 -17.56 -6.46 31.94
N LYS A 439 -18.00 -5.61 31.01
CA LYS A 439 -19.37 -5.65 30.46
C LYS A 439 -19.58 -6.69 29.36
N SER A 440 -18.51 -7.17 28.73
CA SER A 440 -18.57 -8.19 27.67
C SER A 440 -18.51 -9.63 28.18
N ILE A 441 -18.20 -9.80 29.47
CA ILE A 441 -18.10 -11.10 30.17
C ILE A 441 -19.37 -11.38 31.01
N LYS A 442 -20.34 -10.46 31.01
CA LYS A 442 -21.70 -10.66 31.55
C LYS A 442 -22.69 -10.74 30.41
#